data_AF-A0ABD2MU56-F1
#
_entry.id   AF-A0ABD2MU56-F1
#
_cell.length_a   1.000
_cell.length_b   1.000
_cell.length_c   1.000
_cell.angle_alpha   90.00
_cell.angle_beta   90.00
_cell.angle_gamma   90.00
#
_symmetry.space_group_name_H-M   'P 1'
#
loop_
_entity.id
_entity.type
_entity.pdbx_description
1 polymer ?
#
loop_
_entity_poly.entity_id
_entity_poly.type
_entity_poly.pdbx_seq_one_letter_code
_entity_poly.pdbx_strand_id
1 'polypeptide(L)'
;MSAHIPEKVKLDLISKDWDYDSVYVNILYDNILENVKDSMDNWAPIKIRKTECKKKWIDQKVRLLQKERDIQYKIFKFTDNPADFHEYKEKRNEVVSLLRTKEKKYYEDDINKCGKDSKKILKEVVSTSREGFSSYER
;
A
#
# COMPACT_ATOMS: atom_id res chain seq x y z
N MET A 1 -16.15 18.97 12.31
CA MET A 1 -16.08 18.77 10.85
C MET A 1 -17.38 18.11 10.42
N SER A 2 -18.24 18.82 9.70
CA SER A 2 -19.49 18.22 9.20
C SER A 2 -19.14 17.25 8.08
N ALA A 3 -19.58 15.99 8.17
CA ALA A 3 -19.40 15.02 7.10
C ALA A 3 -20.20 15.51 5.87
N HIS A 4 -19.49 16.01 4.85
CA HIS A 4 -20.12 16.46 3.62
C HIS A 4 -20.39 15.24 2.74
N ILE A 5 -21.62 14.73 2.79
CA ILE A 5 -22.08 13.68 1.88
C ILE A 5 -22.22 14.30 0.47
N PRO A 6 -21.54 13.77 -0.56
CA PRO A 6 -21.65 14.28 -1.92
C PRO A 6 -23.11 14.30 -2.39
N GLU A 7 -23.51 15.37 -3.08
CA GLU A 7 -24.87 15.54 -3.59
C GLU A 7 -25.32 14.39 -4.49
N LYS A 8 -24.38 13.79 -5.23
CA LYS A 8 -24.60 12.60 -6.06
C LYS A 8 -25.01 11.37 -5.25
N VAL A 9 -24.43 11.15 -4.06
CA VAL A 9 -24.83 10.05 -3.16
C VAL A 9 -26.28 10.26 -2.73
N LYS A 10 -26.68 11.50 -2.40
CA LYS A 10 -28.06 11.79 -1.98
C LYS A 10 -29.07 11.50 -3.09
N LEU A 11 -28.78 11.96 -4.31
CA LEU A 11 -29.65 11.73 -5.46
C LEU A 11 -29.76 10.23 -5.80
N ASP A 12 -28.66 9.51 -5.71
CA ASP A 12 -28.60 8.07 -5.96
C ASP A 12 -29.43 7.29 -4.94
N LEU A 13 -29.29 7.59 -3.64
CA LEU A 13 -30.10 6.99 -2.57
C LEU A 13 -31.60 7.25 -2.72
N ILE A 14 -31.99 8.44 -3.18
CA ILE A 14 -33.40 8.76 -3.46
C ILE A 14 -33.95 7.89 -4.61
N SER A 15 -33.10 7.53 -5.57
CA SER A 15 -33.47 6.72 -6.73
C SER A 15 -33.35 5.21 -6.52
N LYS A 16 -32.87 4.75 -5.35
CA LYS A 16 -32.75 3.32 -5.05
C LYS A 16 -34.13 2.70 -4.80
N ASP A 17 -34.28 1.46 -5.23
CA ASP A 17 -35.44 0.63 -4.87
C ASP A 17 -35.22 0.08 -3.46
N TRP A 18 -36.06 0.54 -2.55
CA TRP A 18 -36.07 0.11 -1.16
C TRP A 18 -37.14 -0.96 -0.96
N ASP A 19 -36.79 -2.02 -0.24
CA ASP A 19 -37.74 -3.07 0.11
C ASP A 19 -38.63 -2.61 1.27
N TYR A 20 -39.77 -1.98 0.97
CA TYR A 20 -40.71 -1.48 1.98
C TYR A 20 -41.68 -2.56 2.51
N ASP A 21 -41.77 -3.71 1.83
CA ASP A 21 -42.84 -4.69 2.05
C ASP A 21 -42.38 -5.88 2.90
N SER A 22 -41.08 -5.98 3.21
CA SER A 22 -40.55 -7.06 4.03
C SER A 22 -41.01 -6.99 5.49
N VAL A 23 -41.61 -8.08 5.96
CA VAL A 23 -42.03 -8.26 7.37
C VAL A 23 -40.83 -8.57 8.27
N TYR A 24 -39.69 -8.96 7.69
CA TYR A 24 -38.50 -9.36 8.43
C TYR A 24 -37.51 -8.19 8.53
N VAL A 25 -37.36 -7.68 9.76
CA VAL A 25 -36.47 -6.53 10.07
C VAL A 25 -35.04 -6.73 9.57
N ASN A 26 -34.52 -7.95 9.63
CA ASN A 26 -33.15 -8.25 9.16
C ASN A 26 -33.01 -8.06 7.65
N ILE A 27 -34.03 -8.45 6.87
CA ILE A 27 -34.02 -8.29 5.41
C ILE A 27 -34.07 -6.81 5.03
N LEU A 28 -34.93 -6.04 5.73
CA LEU A 28 -34.99 -4.58 5.57
C LEU A 28 -33.64 -3.92 5.89
N TYR A 29 -33.02 -4.32 7.01
CA TYR A 29 -31.72 -3.80 7.41
C TYR A 29 -30.62 -4.10 6.38
N ASP A 30 -30.56 -5.33 5.89
CA ASP A 30 -29.57 -5.74 4.89
C ASP A 30 -29.76 -5.00 3.57
N ASN A 31 -31.01 -4.83 3.11
CA ASN A 31 -31.33 -4.05 1.91
C ASN A 31 -30.90 -2.59 2.05
N ILE A 32 -31.15 -1.97 3.21
CA ILE A 32 -30.72 -0.60 3.48
C ILE A 32 -29.19 -0.50 3.47
N LEU A 33 -28.52 -1.43 4.16
CA LEU A 33 -27.06 -1.43 4.26
C LEU A 33 -26.41 -1.62 2.89
N GLU A 34 -26.94 -2.52 2.06
CA GLU A 34 -26.46 -2.79 0.71
C GLU A 34 -26.65 -1.57 -0.20
N ASN A 35 -27.85 -0.98 -0.21
CA ASN A 35 -28.13 0.21 -1.03
C ASN A 35 -27.26 1.41 -0.65
N VAL A 36 -27.04 1.62 0.67
CA VAL A 36 -26.15 2.68 1.16
C VAL A 36 -24.70 2.41 0.79
N LYS A 37 -24.23 1.17 0.97
CA LYS A 37 -22.87 0.77 0.63
C LYS A 37 -22.59 0.95 -0.85
N ASP A 38 -23.48 0.48 -1.71
CA ASP A 38 -23.37 0.64 -3.16
C ASP A 38 -23.26 2.11 -3.59
N SER A 39 -24.12 2.96 -3.02
CA SER A 39 -24.11 4.39 -3.34
C SER A 39 -22.81 5.06 -2.93
N MET A 40 -22.31 4.70 -1.74
CA MET A 40 -21.04 5.20 -1.21
C MET A 40 -19.84 4.69 -2.02
N ASP A 41 -19.80 3.41 -2.39
CA ASP A 41 -18.71 2.83 -3.18
C ASP A 41 -18.64 3.42 -4.60
N ASN A 42 -19.79 3.74 -5.21
CA ASN A 42 -19.86 4.33 -6.54
C ASN A 42 -19.47 5.83 -6.56
N TRP A 43 -20.04 6.61 -5.64
CA TRP A 43 -19.96 8.08 -5.70
C TRP A 43 -18.97 8.71 -4.73
N ALA A 44 -18.60 7.99 -3.67
CA ALA A 44 -17.63 8.41 -2.66
C ALA A 44 -16.57 7.33 -2.37
N PRO A 45 -15.93 6.73 -3.39
CA PRO A 45 -14.97 5.66 -3.16
C PRO A 45 -13.81 6.15 -2.29
N ILE A 46 -13.39 5.32 -1.34
CA ILE A 46 -12.19 5.56 -0.56
C ILE A 46 -10.99 5.49 -1.53
N LYS A 47 -10.48 6.65 -1.91
CA LYS A 47 -9.28 6.74 -2.77
C LYS A 47 -8.06 6.38 -1.94
N ILE A 48 -7.67 5.11 -1.95
CA ILE A 48 -6.38 4.67 -1.39
C ILE A 48 -5.27 5.26 -2.27
N ARG A 49 -4.69 6.37 -1.82
CA ARG A 49 -3.51 6.93 -2.48
C ARG A 49 -2.31 6.08 -2.11
N LYS A 50 -1.64 5.52 -3.12
CA LYS A 50 -0.31 4.95 -2.94
C LYS A 50 0.65 6.13 -2.69
N THR A 51 0.98 6.38 -1.43
CA THR A 51 2.03 7.34 -1.11
C THR A 51 3.36 6.78 -1.59
N GLU A 52 4.09 7.55 -2.40
CA GLU A 52 5.44 7.19 -2.80
C GLU A 52 6.38 7.29 -1.59
N CYS A 53 6.58 6.18 -0.87
CA CYS A 53 7.67 6.08 0.09
C CYS A 53 8.99 5.92 -0.67
N LYS A 54 9.59 7.06 -1.06
CA LYS A 54 10.92 7.13 -1.68
C LYS A 54 11.99 6.73 -0.66
N LYS A 55 12.20 5.42 -0.51
CA LYS A 55 13.26 4.87 0.33
C LYS A 55 14.63 5.35 -0.19
N LYS A 56 15.37 6.06 0.65
CA LYS A 56 16.64 6.72 0.30
C LYS A 56 17.75 5.73 -0.09
N TRP A 57 17.67 4.49 0.37
CA TRP A 57 18.64 3.41 0.08
C TRP A 57 18.34 2.60 -1.19
N ILE A 58 17.33 2.99 -1.97
CA ILE A 58 17.01 2.34 -3.26
C ILE A 58 17.60 3.12 -4.43
N ASP A 59 18.78 2.70 -4.86
CA ASP A 59 19.46 3.26 -6.02
C ASP A 59 18.91 2.74 -7.35
N GLN A 60 19.29 3.42 -8.45
CA GLN A 60 18.94 3.01 -9.82
C GLN A 60 19.36 1.56 -10.13
N LYS A 61 20.51 1.09 -9.62
CA LYS A 61 20.93 -0.32 -9.77
C LYS A 61 19.92 -1.31 -9.18
N VAL A 62 19.37 -1.01 -8.01
CA VAL A 62 18.35 -1.87 -7.38
C VAL A 62 17.08 -1.88 -8.22
N ARG A 63 16.70 -0.73 -8.79
CA ARG A 63 15.53 -0.62 -9.67
C ARG A 63 15.70 -1.42 -10.96
N LEU A 64 16.90 -1.46 -11.54
CA LEU A 64 17.19 -2.27 -12.73
C LEU A 64 17.05 -3.77 -12.42
N LEU A 65 17.65 -4.24 -11.33
CA LEU A 65 17.52 -5.64 -10.92
C LEU A 65 16.07 -6.03 -10.55
N GLN A 66 15.30 -5.10 -9.95
CA GLN A 66 13.87 -5.29 -9.73
C GLN A 66 13.10 -5.46 -11.04
N LYS A 67 13.42 -4.66 -12.07
CA LYS A 67 12.81 -4.80 -13.40
C LYS A 67 13.15 -6.14 -14.04
N GLU A 68 14.40 -6.59 -13.98
CA GLU A 68 14.82 -7.90 -14.49
C GLU A 68 14.04 -9.03 -13.81
N ARG A 69 13.95 -8.99 -12.48
CA ARG A 69 13.13 -9.95 -11.70
C ARG A 69 11.67 -9.94 -12.16
N ASP A 70 11.09 -8.76 -12.36
CA ASP A 70 9.68 -8.64 -12.76
C ASP A 70 9.44 -9.14 -14.18
N ILE A 71 10.41 -8.99 -15.07
CA ILE A 71 10.38 -9.60 -16.41
C ILE A 71 10.38 -11.12 -16.28
N GLN A 72 11.28 -11.70 -15.48
CA GLN A 72 11.33 -13.15 -15.30
C GLN A 72 10.06 -13.72 -14.67
N TYR A 73 9.45 -12.99 -13.73
CA TYR A 73 8.15 -13.38 -13.19
C TYR A 73 7.05 -13.41 -14.26
N LYS A 74 7.05 -12.43 -15.17
CA LYS A 74 6.08 -12.40 -16.29
C LYS A 74 6.31 -13.54 -17.26
N ILE A 75 7.57 -13.87 -17.56
CA ILE A 75 7.92 -15.01 -18.42
C ILE A 75 7.41 -16.30 -17.79
N PHE A 76 7.76 -16.57 -16.52
CA PHE A 76 7.25 -17.72 -15.79
C PHE A 76 5.71 -17.78 -15.78
N LYS A 77 5.02 -16.66 -15.57
CA LYS A 77 3.55 -16.62 -15.60
C LYS A 77 2.95 -16.92 -16.96
N PHE A 78 3.72 -16.76 -18.04
CA PHE A 78 3.28 -17.06 -19.40
C PHE A 78 3.63 -18.50 -19.81
N THR A 79 4.80 -19.00 -19.43
CA THR A 79 5.32 -20.33 -19.82
C THR A 79 4.91 -21.45 -18.88
N ASP A 80 4.63 -21.14 -17.60
CA ASP A 80 4.38 -22.08 -16.49
C ASP A 80 5.45 -23.18 -16.36
N ASN A 81 6.68 -22.86 -16.76
CA ASN A 81 7.81 -23.79 -16.75
C ASN A 81 8.56 -23.73 -15.40
N PRO A 82 8.86 -24.87 -14.75
CA PRO A 82 9.63 -24.90 -13.50
C PRO A 82 11.06 -24.34 -13.61
N ALA A 83 11.69 -24.38 -14.79
CA ALA A 83 13.02 -23.80 -14.98
C ALA A 83 13.00 -22.26 -14.86
N ASP A 84 12.00 -21.62 -15.48
CA ASP A 84 11.83 -20.16 -15.44
C ASP A 84 11.50 -19.69 -14.01
N PHE A 85 10.81 -20.53 -13.24
CA PHE A 85 10.58 -20.27 -11.82
C PHE A 85 11.88 -20.27 -11.01
N HIS A 86 12.82 -21.19 -11.30
CA HIS A 86 14.12 -21.22 -10.65
C HIS A 86 14.91 -19.94 -10.93
N GLU A 87 14.97 -19.52 -12.19
CA GLU A 87 15.66 -18.31 -12.60
C GLU A 87 15.05 -17.05 -11.92
N TYR A 88 13.71 -16.96 -11.91
CA TYR A 88 13.01 -15.91 -11.15
C TYR A 88 13.41 -15.92 -9.67
N LYS A 89 13.47 -17.10 -9.04
CA LYS A 89 13.78 -17.24 -7.61
C LYS A 89 15.21 -16.78 -7.31
N GLU A 90 16.17 -17.09 -8.17
CA GLU A 90 17.55 -16.61 -8.04
C GLU A 90 17.63 -15.09 -8.13
N LYS A 91 17.05 -14.49 -9.17
CA LYS A 91 16.98 -13.04 -9.35
C LYS A 91 16.25 -12.35 -8.19
N ARG A 92 15.18 -12.94 -7.66
CA ARG A 92 14.48 -12.45 -6.47
C ARG A 92 15.40 -12.43 -5.26
N ASN A 93 16.13 -13.51 -5.02
CA ASN A 93 17.03 -13.62 -3.87
C ASN A 93 18.19 -12.62 -3.97
N GLU A 94 18.73 -12.41 -5.17
CA GLU A 94 19.75 -11.39 -5.44
C GLU A 94 19.24 -9.97 -5.11
N VAL A 95 18.04 -9.63 -5.58
CA VAL A 95 17.42 -8.32 -5.29
C VAL A 95 17.19 -8.14 -3.79
N VAL A 96 16.69 -9.17 -3.11
CA VAL A 96 16.40 -9.12 -1.67
C VAL A 96 17.68 -9.01 -0.85
N SER A 97 18.74 -9.76 -1.20
CA SER A 97 20.03 -9.68 -0.50
C SER A 97 20.68 -8.30 -0.68
N LEU A 98 20.59 -7.74 -1.89
CA LEU A 98 21.09 -6.39 -2.17
C LEU A 98 20.32 -5.32 -1.39
N LEU A 99 18.99 -5.41 -1.35
CA LEU A 99 18.14 -4.49 -0.59
C LEU A 99 18.49 -4.50 0.89
N ARG A 100 18.60 -5.68 1.50
CA ARG A 100 18.96 -5.83 2.93
C ARG A 100 20.34 -5.24 3.22
N THR A 101 21.32 -5.51 2.35
CA THR A 101 22.68 -4.98 2.50
C THR A 101 22.70 -3.46 2.40
N LYS A 102 21.98 -2.87 1.43
CA LYS A 102 21.92 -1.41 1.26
C LYS A 102 21.15 -0.71 2.37
N GLU A 103 20.06 -1.30 2.82
CA GLU A 103 19.29 -0.81 3.96
C GLU A 103 20.16 -0.78 5.22
N LYS A 104 20.82 -1.90 5.52
CA LYS A 104 21.76 -1.99 6.64
C LYS A 104 22.86 -0.93 6.54
N LYS A 105 23.53 -0.83 5.39
CA LYS A 105 24.61 0.14 5.17
C LYS A 105 24.12 1.59 5.33
N TYR A 106 22.95 1.92 4.80
CA TYR A 106 22.38 3.27 4.93
C TYR A 106 22.23 3.67 6.41
N TYR A 107 21.64 2.81 7.23
CA TYR A 107 21.47 3.09 8.66
C TYR A 107 22.81 3.08 9.42
N GLU A 108 23.73 2.18 9.09
CA GLU A 108 25.09 2.19 9.65
C GLU A 108 25.81 3.51 9.36
N ASP A 109 25.76 3.98 8.11
CA ASP A 109 26.35 5.25 7.70
C ASP A 109 25.70 6.44 8.43
N ASP A 110 24.38 6.43 8.62
CA ASP A 110 23.64 7.48 9.32
C ASP A 110 23.97 7.53 10.83
N ILE A 111 24.09 6.36 11.46
CA ILE A 111 24.52 6.22 12.85
C ILE A 111 25.97 6.69 13.00
N ASN A 112 26.86 6.29 12.09
CA ASN A 112 28.27 6.68 12.11
C ASN A 112 28.45 8.20 11.96
N LYS A 113 27.61 8.87 11.15
CA LYS A 113 27.61 10.34 11.02
C LYS A 113 27.19 11.05 12.31
N CYS A 114 26.32 10.44 13.12
CA CYS A 114 25.85 11.01 14.37
C CYS A 114 26.86 10.92 15.52
N GLY A 115 27.97 10.18 15.37
CA GLY A 115 29.02 10.04 16.38
C GLY A 115 28.55 9.31 17.64
N LYS A 116 29.16 9.60 18.80
CA LYS A 116 28.79 8.98 20.10
C LYS A 116 27.57 9.64 20.78
N ASP A 117 26.93 10.61 20.13
CA ASP A 117 25.79 11.35 20.69
C ASP A 117 24.50 10.51 20.61
N SER A 118 24.27 9.68 21.64
CA SER A 118 23.11 8.79 21.74
C SER A 118 21.75 9.48 21.58
N LYS A 119 21.63 10.74 22.03
CA LYS A 119 20.41 11.55 21.88
C LYS A 119 20.12 11.92 20.42
N LYS A 120 21.14 12.15 19.59
CA LYS A 120 20.97 12.45 18.16
C LYS A 120 20.58 11.19 17.39
N ILE A 121 21.24 10.06 17.67
CA ILE A 121 20.91 8.76 17.08
C ILE A 121 19.43 8.41 17.34
N LEU A 122 18.96 8.53 18.59
CA LEU A 122 17.58 8.23 18.92
C LEU A 122 16.59 9.14 18.17
N LYS A 123 16.91 10.42 18.02
CA LYS A 123 16.08 11.37 17.27
C LYS A 123 16.01 11.03 15.78
N GLU A 124 17.13 10.65 15.17
CA GLU A 124 17.25 10.28 13.75
C GLU A 124 16.55 8.94 13.44
N VAL A 125 16.69 7.94 14.32
CA VAL A 125 16.02 6.64 14.18
C VAL A 125 14.51 6.79 14.35
N VAL A 126 14.06 7.60 15.30
CA VAL A 126 12.63 7.88 15.50
C VAL A 126 12.05 8.72 14.35
N SER A 127 12.80 9.66 13.77
CA SER A 127 12.34 10.44 12.62
C SER A 127 12.25 9.60 11.35
N THR A 128 13.25 8.78 11.04
CA THR A 128 13.22 7.85 9.89
C THR A 128 12.15 6.77 10.03
N SER A 129 11.90 6.27 11.25
CA SER A 129 10.78 5.36 11.53
C SER A 129 9.43 6.07 11.37
N ARG A 130 9.32 7.34 11.79
CA ARG A 130 8.14 8.18 11.58
C ARG A 130 7.96 8.59 10.13
N GLU A 131 8.96 8.72 9.28
CA GLU A 131 8.74 8.91 7.83
C GLU A 131 8.05 7.67 7.20
N GLY A 132 8.20 6.49 7.81
CA GLY A 132 7.44 5.28 7.48
C GLY A 132 6.04 5.17 8.10
N PHE A 133 5.74 5.95 9.15
CA PHE A 133 4.47 5.91 9.91
C PHE A 133 3.62 7.21 9.83
N SER A 134 4.22 8.36 9.53
CA SER A 134 3.59 9.68 9.39
C SER A 134 2.74 9.80 8.12
N SER A 135 2.73 8.75 7.29
CA SER A 135 1.77 8.56 6.21
C SER A 135 0.37 8.14 6.71
N TYR A 136 0.16 7.94 8.02
CA TYR A 136 -1.12 7.55 8.61
C TYR A 136 -1.86 8.66 9.36
N GLU A 137 -1.23 9.83 9.55
CA GLU A 137 -1.87 10.98 10.21
C GLU A 137 -1.76 12.21 9.31
N ARG A 138 -2.66 12.32 8.32
CA ARG A 138 -3.23 13.57 7.85
C ARG A 138 -4.33 13.36 6.83
#